data_AF-A0A6C0CU47-F1
#
_entry.id   AF-A0A6C0CU47-F1
#
_cell.length_a   1.000
_cell.length_b   1.000
_cell.length_c   1.000
_cell.angle_alpha   90.00
_cell.angle_beta   90.00
_cell.angle_gamma   90.00
#
_symmetry.space_group_name_H-M   'P 1'
#
loop_
_entity.id
_entity.type
_entity.pdbx_description
1 polymer ?
#
loop_
_entity_poly.entity_id
_entity_poly.type
_entity_poly.pdbx_seq_one_letter_code
_entity_poly.pdbx_strand_id
1 'polypeptide(L)'
;MEPLSYPVILAGSAVVLVLLSIIVGLTAGSWTATIVVLGIAAAVGYVLLNFGTVSLTPSESGMNIDVDPIPNPHDSDKSKGIDIKEVFHLSQNLYTYDEAPAVCAAYGAELASFDQITEAQVQGAEWCGYGWSAAGMALYPTQQATWEALQHEPQEKRRTACGHPGVNGGYFDPRLKFGVNCYGRKPPNFPKMRLPQPLPGTDEESFNKMVDKFKKMLTSMKLSPFNRDMWSWAK
;
A
#
# COMPACT_ATOMS: atom_id res chain seq x y z
N MET A 1 -13.64 12.33 -10.62
CA MET A 1 -13.71 12.95 -9.28
C MET A 1 -12.84 12.09 -8.39
N GLU A 2 -11.59 12.52 -8.15
CA GLU A 2 -10.69 11.80 -7.26
C GLU A 2 -11.17 11.98 -5.81
N PRO A 3 -11.13 10.93 -4.96
CA PRO A 3 -11.50 11.06 -3.56
C PRO A 3 -10.52 12.02 -2.88
N LEU A 4 -11.07 13.02 -2.17
CA LEU A 4 -10.28 13.95 -1.36
C LEU A 4 -9.40 13.16 -0.38
N SER A 5 -8.17 13.61 -0.17
CA SER A 5 -7.26 12.97 0.75
C SER A 5 -7.82 13.02 2.18
N TYR A 6 -7.61 11.95 2.96
CA TYR A 6 -8.07 11.84 4.35
C TYR A 6 -7.78 13.09 5.20
N PRO A 7 -6.59 13.74 5.15
CA PRO A 7 -6.34 14.98 5.90
C PRO A 7 -7.22 16.16 5.43
N VAL A 8 -7.57 16.25 4.15
CA VAL A 8 -8.46 17.30 3.62
C VAL A 8 -9.90 17.05 4.04
N ILE A 9 -10.34 15.78 4.07
CA ILE A 9 -11.66 15.41 4.62
C ILE A 9 -11.75 15.74 6.11
N LEU A 10 -10.68 15.44 6.87
CA LEU A 10 -10.62 15.72 8.31
C LEU A 10 -10.59 17.23 8.61
N ALA A 11 -9.81 18.01 7.87
CA ALA A 11 -9.76 19.46 8.02
C ALA A 11 -11.09 20.11 7.60
N GLY A 12 -11.69 19.67 6.48
CA GLY A 12 -12.97 20.17 6.00
C GLY A 12 -14.12 19.89 6.98
N SER A 13 -14.17 18.67 7.53
CA SER A 13 -15.17 18.30 8.54
C SER A 13 -15.01 19.09 9.85
N ALA A 14 -13.79 19.37 10.28
CA ALA A 14 -13.54 20.21 11.46
C ALA A 14 -14.05 21.64 11.29
N VAL A 15 -13.82 22.26 10.12
CA VAL A 15 -14.33 23.61 9.81
C VAL A 15 -15.86 23.65 9.78
N VAL A 16 -16.50 22.64 9.17
CA VAL A 16 -17.96 22.54 9.13
C VAL A 16 -18.55 22.39 10.53
N LEU A 17 -17.94 21.59 11.40
CA LEU A 17 -18.38 21.42 12.79
C LEU A 17 -18.26 22.71 13.60
N VAL A 18 -17.19 23.48 13.40
CA VAL A 18 -17.02 24.78 14.06
C VAL A 18 -18.11 25.77 13.60
N LEU A 19 -18.37 25.86 12.29
CA LEU A 19 -19.42 26.74 11.75
C LEU A 19 -20.82 26.36 12.26
N LEU A 20 -21.14 25.06 12.30
CA LEU A 20 -22.42 24.58 12.84
C LEU A 20 -22.55 24.89 14.33
N SER A 21 -21.47 24.79 15.12
CA SER A 21 -21.50 25.09 16.56
C SER A 21 -21.74 26.57 16.86
N ILE A 22 -21.26 27.47 15.99
CA ILE A 22 -21.49 28.92 16.09
C ILE A 22 -22.96 29.22 15.75
N ILE A 23 -23.50 28.59 14.70
CA ILE A 23 -24.92 28.75 14.32
C ILE A 23 -25.84 28.26 15.44
N VAL A 24 -25.54 27.11 16.06
CA VAL A 24 -26.31 26.59 17.19
C VAL A 24 -26.20 27.51 18.42
N GLY A 25 -25.02 28.08 18.69
CA GLY A 25 -24.84 29.04 19.78
C GLY A 25 -25.67 30.32 19.59
N LEU A 26 -25.69 30.86 18.36
CA LEU A 26 -26.43 32.08 18.02
C LEU A 26 -27.95 31.86 17.96
N THR A 27 -28.41 30.68 17.56
CA THR A 27 -29.84 30.37 17.39
C THR A 27 -30.48 29.79 18.64
N ALA A 28 -29.78 28.94 19.39
CA ALA A 28 -30.29 28.26 20.58
C ALA A 28 -29.86 28.94 21.90
N GLY A 29 -28.96 29.93 21.86
CA GLY A 29 -28.50 30.69 23.03
C GLY A 29 -27.69 29.87 24.06
N SER A 30 -27.32 28.64 23.73
CA SER A 30 -26.60 27.72 24.61
C SER A 30 -25.08 27.88 24.45
N TRP A 31 -24.55 28.93 25.05
CA TRP A 31 -23.13 29.26 24.99
C TRP A 31 -22.22 28.20 25.64
N THR A 32 -22.75 27.43 26.59
CA THR A 32 -22.03 26.31 27.22
C THR A 32 -21.73 25.20 26.22
N ALA A 33 -22.69 24.85 25.35
CA ALA A 33 -22.49 23.84 24.31
C ALA A 33 -21.47 24.29 23.26
N THR A 34 -21.49 25.56 22.87
CA THR A 34 -20.53 26.14 21.92
C THR A 34 -19.10 26.08 22.47
N ILE A 35 -18.89 26.42 23.76
CA ILE A 35 -17.56 26.38 24.38
C ILE A 35 -17.01 24.94 24.43
N VAL A 36 -17.85 23.95 24.75
CA VAL A 36 -17.43 22.54 24.78
C VAL A 36 -17.00 22.06 23.40
N VAL A 37 -17.76 22.38 22.35
CA VAL A 37 -17.42 21.97 20.98
C VAL A 37 -16.13 22.64 20.48
N LEU A 38 -15.95 23.94 20.77
CA LEU A 38 -14.70 24.65 20.45
C LEU A 38 -13.50 24.05 21.20
N GLY A 39 -13.67 23.65 22.46
CA GLY A 39 -12.63 22.97 23.24
C GLY A 39 -12.23 21.62 22.64
N ILE A 40 -13.20 20.81 22.19
CA ILE A 40 -12.94 19.53 21.53
C ILE A 40 -12.22 19.74 20.19
N ALA A 41 -12.67 20.70 19.37
CA ALA A 41 -12.03 21.02 18.09
C ALA A 41 -10.58 21.50 18.29
N ALA A 42 -10.31 22.31 19.32
CA ALA A 42 -8.97 22.76 19.67
C ALA A 42 -8.08 21.60 20.13
N ALA A 43 -8.60 20.67 20.94
CA ALA A 43 -7.86 19.49 21.37
C ALA A 43 -7.50 18.57 20.19
N VAL A 44 -8.44 18.35 19.27
CA VAL A 44 -8.19 17.60 18.03
C VAL A 44 -7.15 18.31 17.16
N GLY A 45 -7.27 19.64 16.99
CA GLY A 45 -6.28 20.44 16.27
C GLY A 45 -4.88 20.35 16.89
N TYR A 46 -4.77 20.43 18.23
CA TYR A 46 -3.52 20.30 18.96
C TYR A 46 -2.87 18.92 18.74
N VAL A 47 -3.67 17.84 18.81
CA VAL A 47 -3.21 16.49 18.50
C VAL A 47 -2.69 16.42 17.07
N LEU A 48 -3.44 16.92 16.08
CA LEU A 48 -3.05 16.88 14.67
C LEU A 48 -1.76 17.68 14.38
N LEU A 49 -1.57 18.83 15.03
CA LEU A 49 -0.35 19.62 14.93
C LEU A 49 0.87 18.88 15.52
N ASN A 50 0.68 18.17 16.63
CA ASN A 50 1.76 17.41 17.28
C ASN A 50 2.14 16.13 16.52
N PHE A 51 1.20 15.55 15.76
CA PHE A 51 1.44 14.42 14.86
C PHE A 51 1.96 14.84 13.46
N GLY A 52 2.24 16.13 13.23
CA GLY A 52 2.93 16.64 12.04
C GLY A 52 2.14 16.56 10.73
N THR A 53 0.82 16.37 10.79
CA THR A 53 -0.02 16.21 9.58
C THR A 53 -0.47 17.53 8.96
N VAL A 54 -0.28 18.66 9.65
CA VAL A 54 -0.70 20.00 9.18
C VAL A 54 0.35 21.04 9.59
N SER A 55 1.01 21.67 8.62
CA SER A 55 1.85 22.86 8.84
C SER A 55 1.05 24.12 8.51
N LEU A 56 0.70 24.91 9.53
CA LEU A 56 0.02 26.19 9.36
C LEU A 56 1.06 27.32 9.28
N THR A 57 1.38 27.78 8.07
CA THR A 57 2.09 29.05 7.86
C THR A 57 1.06 30.18 7.77
N PRO A 58 1.07 31.18 8.65
CA PRO A 58 0.19 32.33 8.54
C PRO A 58 0.72 33.27 7.44
N SER A 59 -0.05 33.47 6.38
CA SER A 59 0.22 34.47 5.35
C SER A 59 -0.97 35.43 5.28
N GLU A 60 -0.75 36.68 5.68
CA GLU A 60 -1.69 37.75 5.37
C GLU A 60 -1.65 38.03 3.86
N SER A 61 -2.83 38.16 3.26
CA SER A 61 -3.08 38.36 1.83
C SER A 61 -3.13 37.08 1.00
N GLY A 62 -4.33 36.82 0.45
CA GLY A 62 -4.63 36.00 -0.72
C GLY A 62 -3.71 34.82 -1.04
N MET A 63 -4.25 33.60 -0.95
CA MET A 63 -3.58 32.37 -1.34
C MET A 63 -3.29 32.36 -2.86
N ASN A 64 -2.12 32.87 -3.25
CA ASN A 64 -1.47 32.48 -4.48
C ASN A 64 -0.74 31.16 -4.18
N ILE A 65 -1.27 30.07 -4.71
CA ILE A 65 -0.53 28.82 -4.81
C ILE A 65 0.47 29.04 -5.94
N ASP A 66 1.68 29.48 -5.61
CA ASP A 66 2.80 29.34 -6.52
C ASP A 66 3.05 27.84 -6.68
N VAL A 67 2.51 27.29 -7.76
CA VAL A 67 2.89 25.98 -8.25
C VAL A 67 4.26 26.18 -8.87
N ASP A 68 5.31 25.86 -8.11
CA ASP A 68 6.63 25.65 -8.68
C ASP A 68 6.45 24.78 -9.94
N PRO A 69 6.94 25.22 -11.11
CA PRO A 69 6.86 24.40 -12.32
C PRO A 69 7.39 23.02 -12.00
N ILE A 70 6.61 21.99 -12.35
CA ILE A 70 6.99 20.59 -12.25
C ILE A 70 8.45 20.47 -12.72
N PRO A 71 9.39 20.04 -11.87
CA PRO A 71 10.77 19.89 -12.29
C PRO A 71 10.80 19.02 -13.53
N ASN A 72 11.41 19.53 -14.59
CA ASN A 72 11.62 18.78 -15.82
C ASN A 72 12.34 17.47 -15.42
N PRO A 73 11.92 16.28 -15.88
CA PRO A 73 12.52 14.99 -15.47
C PRO A 73 14.01 14.82 -15.81
N HIS A 74 14.67 15.87 -16.30
CA HIS A 74 16.07 15.93 -16.67
C HIS A 74 16.98 16.67 -15.68
N ASP A 75 16.45 17.23 -14.59
CA ASP A 75 17.33 17.55 -13.47
C ASP A 75 17.65 16.26 -12.71
N SER A 76 18.71 15.61 -13.19
CA SER A 76 19.46 14.59 -12.47
C SER A 76 20.10 15.20 -11.23
N ASP A 77 19.29 15.59 -10.25
CA ASP A 77 19.77 15.66 -8.89
C ASP A 77 19.46 14.33 -8.22
N LYS A 78 20.49 13.78 -7.57
CA LYS A 78 20.53 12.43 -7.05
C LYS A 78 19.27 12.21 -6.22
N SER A 79 18.44 11.24 -6.62
CA SER A 79 17.36 10.69 -5.80
C SER A 79 17.90 10.43 -4.39
N LYS A 80 17.69 11.38 -3.48
CA LYS A 80 17.54 11.09 -2.07
C LYS A 80 16.23 10.32 -2.03
N GLY A 81 16.34 9.01 -2.23
CA GLY A 81 15.20 8.10 -2.30
C GLY A 81 14.27 8.38 -1.15
N ILE A 82 12.99 8.59 -1.47
CA ILE A 82 11.93 8.65 -0.48
C ILE A 82 12.07 7.38 0.37
N ASP A 83 12.21 7.54 1.68
CA ASP A 83 12.40 6.46 2.66
C ASP A 83 11.10 5.68 2.85
N ILE A 84 10.64 5.03 1.78
CA ILE A 84 9.42 4.21 1.83
C ILE A 84 9.83 2.81 2.27
N LYS A 85 9.34 2.42 3.45
CA LYS A 85 9.45 1.04 3.94
C LYS A 85 8.27 0.24 3.41
N GLU A 86 8.53 -0.98 2.96
CA GLU A 86 7.52 -1.91 2.48
C GLU A 86 7.77 -3.32 3.03
N VAL A 87 6.73 -4.16 3.02
CA VAL A 87 6.87 -5.59 3.33
C VAL A 87 7.37 -6.31 2.08
N PHE A 88 8.38 -7.16 2.23
CA PHE A 88 8.87 -8.03 1.18
C PHE A 88 9.10 -9.45 1.71
N HIS A 89 8.97 -10.42 0.81
CA HIS A 89 9.01 -11.84 1.13
C HIS A 89 10.20 -12.55 0.47
N LEU A 90 10.95 -13.31 1.27
CA LEU A 90 11.95 -14.26 0.81
C LEU A 90 11.33 -15.65 0.75
N SER A 91 11.17 -16.19 -0.46
CA SER A 91 10.44 -17.44 -0.70
C SER A 91 11.21 -18.74 -0.43
N GLN A 92 12.48 -18.65 -0.07
CA GLN A 92 13.29 -19.83 0.18
C GLN A 92 12.96 -20.40 1.57
N ASN A 93 12.35 -21.58 1.60
CA ASN A 93 11.99 -22.29 2.84
C ASN A 93 13.20 -22.92 3.54
N LEU A 94 14.18 -22.10 3.92
CA LEU A 94 15.48 -22.54 4.42
C LEU A 94 15.77 -22.09 5.85
N TYR A 95 14.97 -21.16 6.38
CA TYR A 95 15.29 -20.41 7.59
C TYR A 95 14.38 -20.83 8.74
N THR A 96 14.99 -21.05 9.91
CA THR A 96 14.30 -21.19 11.19
C THR A 96 13.89 -19.83 11.75
N TYR A 97 13.03 -19.79 12.76
CA TYR A 97 12.61 -18.51 13.35
C TYR A 97 13.80 -17.77 13.98
N ASP A 98 14.74 -18.48 14.60
CA ASP A 98 15.94 -17.88 15.21
C ASP A 98 16.88 -17.25 14.17
N GLU A 99 16.89 -17.77 12.93
CA GLU A 99 17.68 -17.23 11.81
C GLU A 99 16.99 -16.05 11.12
N ALA A 100 15.65 -16.01 11.14
CA ALA A 100 14.85 -15.07 10.36
C ALA A 100 15.15 -13.57 10.64
N PRO A 101 15.35 -13.11 11.90
CA PRO A 101 15.77 -11.74 12.17
C PRO A 101 17.09 -11.36 11.50
N ALA A 102 18.07 -12.28 11.49
CA ALA A 102 19.36 -12.05 10.86
C ALA A 102 19.24 -11.94 9.33
N VAL A 103 18.34 -12.73 8.74
CA VAL A 103 18.00 -12.62 7.31
C VAL A 103 17.48 -11.22 6.99
N CYS A 104 16.47 -10.71 7.72
CA CYS A 104 15.98 -9.36 7.46
C CYS A 104 17.03 -8.27 7.73
N ALA A 105 17.82 -8.41 8.80
CA ALA A 105 18.89 -7.46 9.12
C ALA A 105 19.94 -7.35 8.00
N ALA A 106 20.23 -8.46 7.29
CA ALA A 106 21.13 -8.45 6.13
C ALA A 106 20.60 -7.59 4.97
N TYR A 107 19.29 -7.35 4.91
CA TYR A 107 18.64 -6.44 3.96
C TYR A 107 18.38 -5.05 4.54
N GLY A 108 18.91 -4.73 5.74
CA GLY A 108 18.63 -3.47 6.42
C GLY A 108 17.16 -3.34 6.85
N ALA A 109 16.51 -4.47 7.12
CA ALA A 109 15.11 -4.61 7.47
C ALA A 109 14.93 -5.36 8.80
N GLU A 110 13.71 -5.35 9.32
CA GLU A 110 13.30 -6.14 10.48
C GLU A 110 12.25 -7.18 10.07
N LEU A 111 11.90 -8.12 10.95
CA LEU A 111 10.77 -9.01 10.69
C LEU A 111 9.48 -8.19 10.59
N ALA A 112 8.68 -8.45 9.56
CA ALA A 112 7.40 -7.77 9.39
C ALA A 112 6.43 -8.19 10.51
N SER A 113 5.72 -7.22 11.08
CA SER A 113 4.64 -7.47 12.05
C SER A 113 3.37 -7.99 11.36
N PHE A 114 2.47 -8.57 12.14
CA PHE A 114 1.14 -8.95 11.63
C PHE A 114 0.39 -7.77 11.01
N ASP A 115 0.44 -6.60 11.65
CA ASP A 115 -0.22 -5.38 11.17
C ASP A 115 0.38 -4.91 9.84
N GLN A 116 1.71 -4.93 9.70
CA GLN A 116 2.40 -4.58 8.46
C GLN A 116 2.05 -5.55 7.32
N ILE A 117 1.96 -6.85 7.60
CA ILE A 117 1.55 -7.85 6.60
C ILE A 117 0.08 -7.68 6.23
N THR A 118 -0.78 -7.33 7.19
CA THR A 118 -2.20 -7.04 6.94
C THR A 118 -2.35 -5.80 6.08
N GLU A 119 -1.63 -4.72 6.38
CA GLU A 119 -1.61 -3.51 5.56
C GLU A 119 -1.10 -3.81 4.13
N ALA A 120 -0.01 -4.58 4.03
CA ALA A 120 0.51 -5.00 2.73
C ALA A 120 -0.52 -5.84 1.95
N GLN A 121 -1.27 -6.72 2.62
CA GLN A 121 -2.36 -7.49 1.99
C GLN A 121 -3.44 -6.56 1.43
N VAL A 122 -3.87 -5.56 2.20
CA VAL A 122 -4.85 -4.57 1.73
C VAL A 122 -4.32 -3.80 0.51
N GLN A 123 -3.01 -3.57 0.44
CA GLN A 123 -2.33 -2.94 -0.69
C GLN A 123 -2.01 -3.89 -1.85
N GLY A 124 -2.45 -5.15 -1.79
CA GLY A 124 -2.32 -6.12 -2.89
C GLY A 124 -1.15 -7.08 -2.79
N ALA A 125 -0.46 -7.16 -1.65
CA ALA A 125 0.60 -8.14 -1.43
C ALA A 125 0.06 -9.58 -1.52
N GLU A 126 0.81 -10.45 -2.19
CA GLU A 126 0.45 -11.86 -2.40
C GLU A 126 1.67 -12.70 -2.77
N TRP A 127 1.93 -13.77 -2.02
CA TRP A 127 3.03 -14.71 -2.32
C TRP A 127 2.75 -16.19 -1.98
N CYS A 128 1.58 -16.50 -1.40
CA CYS A 128 1.10 -17.87 -1.18
C CYS A 128 2.10 -18.86 -0.55
N GLY A 129 2.98 -18.37 0.33
CA GLY A 129 4.02 -19.18 0.95
C GLY A 129 4.38 -18.65 2.33
N TYR A 130 4.49 -19.55 3.31
CA TYR A 130 4.80 -19.17 4.69
C TYR A 130 6.13 -18.41 4.80
N GLY A 131 6.09 -17.28 5.49
CA GLY A 131 7.29 -16.54 5.88
C GLY A 131 7.31 -16.23 7.37
N TRP A 132 8.43 -16.49 8.03
CA TRP A 132 8.65 -16.06 9.40
C TRP A 132 8.46 -14.55 9.52
N SER A 133 7.69 -14.16 10.52
CA SER A 133 7.20 -12.81 10.80
C SER A 133 7.41 -12.53 12.29
N ALA A 134 7.24 -11.29 12.73
CA ALA A 134 7.46 -10.92 14.13
C ALA A 134 6.58 -11.75 15.08
N ALA A 135 7.05 -11.88 16.33
CA ALA A 135 6.39 -12.64 17.40
C ALA A 135 6.22 -14.15 17.12
N GLY A 136 7.12 -14.78 16.35
CA GLY A 136 7.14 -16.24 16.19
C GLY A 136 6.06 -16.79 15.26
N MET A 137 5.47 -15.93 14.42
CA MET A 137 4.44 -16.33 13.47
C MET A 137 5.04 -16.61 12.09
N ALA A 138 4.49 -17.57 11.37
CA ALA A 138 4.72 -17.71 9.94
C ALA A 138 3.44 -17.34 9.20
N LEU A 139 3.50 -16.28 8.37
CA LEU A 139 2.33 -15.64 7.78
C LEU A 139 2.48 -15.48 6.27
N TYR A 140 1.36 -15.40 5.56
CA TYR A 140 1.33 -14.97 4.17
C TYR A 140 -0.03 -14.37 3.76
N PRO A 141 -0.05 -13.33 2.91
CA PRO A 141 -1.26 -12.72 2.41
C PRO A 141 -1.79 -13.43 1.16
N THR A 142 -3.11 -13.42 0.97
CA THR A 142 -3.81 -13.94 -0.22
C THR A 142 -4.95 -13.01 -0.60
N GLN A 143 -5.11 -12.75 -1.90
CA GLN A 143 -6.14 -11.86 -2.42
C GLN A 143 -7.43 -12.62 -2.73
N GLN A 144 -8.57 -11.95 -2.56
CA GLN A 144 -9.89 -12.50 -2.88
C GLN A 144 -9.95 -13.00 -4.34
N ALA A 145 -9.46 -12.19 -5.28
CA ALA A 145 -9.50 -12.52 -6.71
C ALA A 145 -8.69 -13.78 -7.04
N THR A 146 -7.51 -13.94 -6.43
CA THR A 146 -6.66 -15.13 -6.61
C THR A 146 -7.34 -16.36 -6.02
N TRP A 147 -7.90 -16.26 -4.81
CA TRP A 147 -8.62 -17.37 -4.19
C TRP A 147 -9.82 -17.83 -5.03
N GLU A 148 -10.63 -16.90 -5.56
CA GLU A 148 -11.79 -17.20 -6.41
C GLU A 148 -11.37 -17.89 -7.71
N ALA A 149 -10.32 -17.40 -8.35
CA ALA A 149 -9.80 -17.98 -9.58
C ALA A 149 -9.28 -19.41 -9.33
N LEU A 150 -8.59 -19.63 -8.22
CA LEU A 150 -8.12 -20.97 -7.82
C LEU A 150 -9.25 -21.98 -7.61
N GLN A 151 -10.45 -21.57 -7.17
CA GLN A 151 -11.56 -22.50 -6.98
C GLN A 151 -12.03 -23.16 -8.29
N HIS A 152 -11.74 -22.55 -9.44
CA HIS A 152 -12.12 -23.07 -10.75
C HIS A 152 -11.07 -24.00 -11.36
N GLU A 153 -9.92 -24.20 -10.71
CA GLU A 153 -8.85 -25.07 -11.20
C GLU A 153 -9.34 -26.53 -11.30
N PRO A 154 -9.13 -27.25 -12.42
CA PRO A 154 -9.52 -28.67 -12.50
C PRO A 154 -8.74 -29.56 -11.53
N GLN A 155 -7.49 -29.20 -11.24
CA GLN A 155 -6.61 -29.95 -10.36
C GLN A 155 -6.77 -29.51 -8.91
N GLU A 156 -7.16 -30.43 -8.03
CA GLU A 156 -7.38 -30.16 -6.61
C GLU A 156 -6.15 -29.50 -5.94
N LYS A 157 -4.94 -29.97 -6.27
CA LYS A 157 -3.68 -29.40 -5.74
C LYS A 157 -3.50 -27.91 -6.11
N ARG A 158 -4.03 -27.47 -7.25
CA ARG A 158 -3.98 -26.07 -7.64
C ARG A 158 -5.03 -25.25 -6.90
N ARG A 159 -6.23 -25.80 -6.64
CA ARG A 159 -7.28 -25.14 -5.85
C ARG A 159 -6.82 -24.73 -4.45
N THR A 160 -5.94 -25.52 -3.85
CA THR A 160 -5.39 -25.32 -2.50
C THR A 160 -3.97 -24.77 -2.50
N ALA A 161 -3.50 -24.21 -3.63
CA ALA A 161 -2.15 -23.68 -3.76
C ALA A 161 -1.91 -22.41 -2.91
N CYS A 162 -2.97 -21.69 -2.56
CA CYS A 162 -2.95 -20.53 -1.66
C CYS A 162 -3.99 -20.72 -0.54
N GLY A 163 -3.87 -19.89 0.50
CA GLY A 163 -4.79 -19.86 1.64
C GLY A 163 -6.11 -19.16 1.34
N HIS A 164 -6.90 -18.92 2.38
CA HIS A 164 -8.12 -18.13 2.27
C HIS A 164 -7.80 -16.64 2.05
N PRO A 165 -8.74 -15.83 1.53
CA PRO A 165 -8.56 -14.39 1.42
C PRO A 165 -8.17 -13.76 2.77
N GLY A 166 -7.18 -12.87 2.76
CA GLY A 166 -6.62 -12.22 3.96
C GLY A 166 -5.22 -12.72 4.33
N VAL A 167 -4.86 -12.59 5.61
CA VAL A 167 -3.57 -13.05 6.15
C VAL A 167 -3.75 -14.44 6.75
N ASN A 168 -3.02 -15.41 6.22
CA ASN A 168 -3.04 -16.81 6.63
C ASN A 168 -1.82 -17.15 7.48
N GLY A 169 -1.94 -18.23 8.25
CA GLY A 169 -0.86 -18.76 9.09
C GLY A 169 -1.09 -18.51 10.57
N GLY A 170 0.00 -18.42 11.34
CA GLY A 170 -0.07 -18.32 12.79
C GLY A 170 1.23 -18.76 13.45
N TYR A 171 1.14 -19.28 14.67
CA TYR A 171 2.29 -19.79 15.42
C TYR A 171 2.69 -21.19 14.95
N PHE A 172 3.99 -21.41 14.84
CA PHE A 172 4.58 -22.68 14.44
C PHE A 172 5.76 -23.04 15.35
N ASP A 173 6.19 -24.30 15.30
CA ASP A 173 7.43 -24.71 15.95
C ASP A 173 8.61 -23.91 15.35
N PRO A 174 9.38 -23.15 16.16
CA PRO A 174 10.43 -22.25 15.67
C PRO A 174 11.57 -22.98 14.94
N ARG A 175 11.67 -24.31 15.08
CA ARG A 175 12.66 -25.15 14.38
C ARG A 175 12.27 -25.47 12.94
N LEU A 176 11.03 -25.21 12.54
CA LEU A 176 10.58 -25.42 11.16
C LEU A 176 11.25 -24.41 10.22
N LYS A 177 11.39 -24.81 8.95
CA LYS A 177 12.01 -23.97 7.93
C LYS A 177 10.96 -23.39 7.00
N PHE A 178 10.92 -22.07 6.95
CA PHE A 178 10.03 -21.28 6.09
C PHE A 178 10.82 -20.19 5.37
N GLY A 179 10.12 -19.46 4.50
CA GLY A 179 10.59 -18.17 4.00
C GLY A 179 10.67 -17.14 5.12
N VAL A 180 10.88 -15.87 4.76
CA VAL A 180 10.94 -14.77 5.74
C VAL A 180 10.19 -13.55 5.19
N ASN A 181 9.34 -12.95 6.02
CA ASN A 181 8.69 -11.68 5.73
C ASN A 181 9.45 -10.56 6.44
N CYS A 182 10.01 -9.63 5.67
CA CYS A 182 10.78 -8.51 6.19
C CYS A 182 10.05 -7.19 5.92
N TYR A 183 10.29 -6.20 6.78
CA TYR A 183 9.80 -4.84 6.64
C TYR A 183 10.98 -3.87 6.68
N GLY A 184 11.13 -3.09 5.62
CA GLY A 184 12.26 -2.16 5.50
C GLY A 184 12.30 -1.48 4.15
N ARG A 185 13.40 -0.77 3.88
CA ARG A 185 13.61 -0.16 2.57
C ARG A 185 13.82 -1.26 1.54
N LYS A 186 13.12 -1.16 0.41
CA LYS A 186 13.33 -2.05 -0.72
C LYS A 186 14.79 -2.02 -1.17
N PRO A 187 15.48 -3.17 -1.24
CA PRO A 187 16.84 -3.20 -1.73
C PRO A 187 16.90 -2.69 -3.18
N PRO A 188 17.81 -1.77 -3.52
CA PRO A 188 17.86 -1.12 -4.85
C PRO A 188 18.09 -2.10 -6.01
N ASN A 189 18.61 -3.29 -5.73
CA ASN A 189 18.95 -4.31 -6.73
C ASN A 189 18.07 -5.58 -6.65
N PHE A 190 16.87 -5.50 -6.07
CA PHE A 190 15.98 -6.66 -6.08
C PHE A 190 15.38 -6.86 -7.48
N PRO A 191 15.57 -8.03 -8.14
CA PRO A 191 14.94 -8.28 -9.43
C PRO A 191 13.42 -8.13 -9.25
N LYS A 192 12.76 -7.43 -10.18
CA LYS A 192 11.28 -7.33 -10.17
C LYS A 192 10.73 -8.75 -10.14
N MET A 193 10.18 -9.17 -9.00
CA MET A 193 9.50 -10.45 -8.90
C MET A 193 8.30 -10.37 -9.84
N ARG A 194 8.34 -11.15 -10.92
CA ARG A 194 7.21 -11.29 -11.83
C ARG A 194 6.37 -12.44 -11.27
N LEU A 195 5.19 -12.11 -10.76
CA LEU A 195 4.18 -13.13 -10.50
C LEU A 195 3.92 -13.90 -11.81
N PRO A 196 3.79 -15.24 -11.76
CA PRO A 196 3.52 -16.02 -12.95
C PRO A 196 2.22 -15.52 -13.61
N GLN A 197 2.29 -15.28 -14.91
CA GLN A 197 1.10 -15.09 -15.75
C GLN A 197 0.87 -16.37 -16.56
N PRO A 198 -0.40 -16.74 -16.83
CA PRO A 198 -1.61 -16.04 -16.41
C PRO A 198 -1.91 -16.21 -14.92
N LEU A 199 -2.87 -15.43 -14.41
CA LEU A 199 -3.35 -15.59 -13.04
C LEU A 199 -3.76 -17.06 -12.83
N PRO A 200 -3.44 -17.67 -11.67
CA PRO A 200 -3.92 -19.01 -11.34
C PRO A 200 -5.44 -19.11 -11.54
N GLY A 201 -5.94 -20.23 -12.07
CA GLY A 201 -7.34 -20.39 -12.48
C GLY A 201 -7.64 -20.02 -13.93
N THR A 202 -6.70 -19.39 -14.64
CA THR A 202 -6.86 -19.09 -16.06
C THR A 202 -6.47 -20.31 -16.90
N ASP A 203 -7.29 -20.68 -17.88
CA ASP A 203 -6.93 -21.68 -18.88
C ASP A 203 -5.68 -21.21 -19.66
N GLU A 204 -4.55 -21.86 -19.41
CA GLU A 204 -3.24 -21.45 -19.90
C GLU A 204 -3.18 -21.49 -21.43
N GLU A 205 -3.81 -22.49 -22.06
CA GLU A 205 -3.86 -22.63 -23.52
C GLU A 205 -4.67 -21.50 -24.16
N SER A 206 -5.88 -21.22 -23.65
CA SER A 206 -6.72 -20.12 -24.13
C SER A 206 -6.07 -18.76 -23.91
N PHE A 207 -5.43 -18.55 -22.75
CA PHE A 207 -4.68 -17.33 -22.47
C PHE A 207 -3.55 -17.13 -23.47
N ASN A 208 -2.71 -18.15 -23.67
CA ASN A 208 -1.60 -18.09 -24.62
C ASN A 208 -2.09 -17.87 -26.07
N LYS A 209 -3.20 -18.50 -26.46
CA LYS A 209 -3.85 -18.29 -27.76
C LYS A 209 -4.35 -16.85 -27.93
N MET A 210 -4.92 -16.26 -26.89
CA MET A 210 -5.31 -14.84 -26.90
C MET A 210 -4.09 -13.91 -27.00
N VAL A 211 -3.04 -14.20 -26.23
CA VAL A 211 -1.76 -13.46 -26.30
C VAL A 211 -1.20 -13.50 -27.72
N ASP A 212 -1.16 -14.67 -28.35
CA ASP A 212 -0.64 -14.82 -29.71
C ASP A 212 -1.53 -14.14 -30.77
N LYS A 213 -2.85 -14.15 -30.58
CA LYS A 213 -3.78 -13.38 -31.41
C LYS A 213 -3.49 -11.88 -31.31
N PHE A 214 -3.36 -11.34 -30.10
CA PHE A 214 -3.08 -9.92 -29.90
C PHE A 214 -1.69 -9.52 -30.37
N LYS A 215 -0.68 -10.38 -30.19
CA LYS A 215 0.68 -10.19 -30.76
C LYS A 215 0.64 -9.97 -32.27
N LYS A 216 -0.14 -10.77 -33.00
CA LYS A 216 -0.31 -10.63 -34.46
C LYS A 216 -1.03 -9.33 -34.86
N MET A 217 -1.80 -8.74 -33.96
CA MET A 217 -2.56 -7.51 -34.16
C MET A 217 -1.83 -6.27 -33.64
N LEU A 218 -0.64 -6.39 -33.02
CA LEU A 218 0.07 -5.25 -32.42
C LEU A 218 0.32 -4.11 -33.41
N THR A 219 0.59 -4.44 -34.68
CA THR A 219 0.86 -3.44 -35.73
C THR A 219 -0.37 -2.61 -36.12
N SER A 220 -1.59 -3.09 -35.84
CA SER A 220 -2.83 -2.37 -36.12
C SER A 220 -3.47 -1.75 -34.87
N MET A 221 -2.98 -2.07 -33.67
CA MET A 221 -3.43 -1.45 -32.43
C MET A 221 -2.82 -0.05 -32.27
N LYS A 222 -3.69 0.94 -32.05
CA LYS A 222 -3.25 2.30 -31.69
C LYS A 222 -2.92 2.33 -30.21
N LEU A 223 -1.67 2.62 -29.90
CA LEU A 223 -1.22 2.88 -28.55
C LEU A 223 -1.33 4.39 -28.28
N SER A 224 -1.84 4.75 -27.11
CA SER A 224 -1.81 6.14 -26.64
C SER A 224 -0.55 6.38 -25.83
N PRO A 225 0.11 7.54 -25.99
CA PRO A 225 1.23 7.90 -25.13
C PRO A 225 0.76 8.07 -23.67
N PHE A 226 1.70 8.03 -22.73
CA PHE A 226 1.42 8.15 -21.29
C PHE A 226 0.80 9.51 -20.94
N ASN A 227 1.21 10.56 -21.65
CA ASN A 227 0.56 11.87 -21.64
C ASN A 227 0.64 12.51 -23.05
N ARG A 228 0.23 13.78 -23.17
CA ARG A 228 0.16 14.50 -24.46
C ARG A 228 1.51 14.57 -25.19
N ASP A 229 2.61 14.50 -24.45
CA ASP A 229 3.94 14.82 -24.94
C ASP A 229 4.95 13.66 -24.80
N MET A 230 4.62 12.59 -24.06
CA MET A 230 5.58 11.52 -23.71
C MET A 230 4.96 10.11 -23.64
N TRP A 231 5.73 9.12 -24.08
CA TRP A 231 5.53 7.70 -23.72
C TRP A 231 6.07 7.45 -22.31
N SER A 232 5.53 6.45 -21.60
CA SER A 232 5.89 6.21 -20.18
C SER A 232 7.37 5.85 -19.95
N TRP A 233 8.15 5.65 -21.02
CA TRP A 233 9.59 5.36 -20.97
C TRP A 233 10.24 5.55 -22.35
N ALA A 234 11.16 6.51 -22.48
CA ALA A 234 12.08 6.62 -23.62
C ALA A 234 13.35 7.45 -23.28
N LYS A 235 14.15 6.99 -22.32
CA LYS A 235 15.61 6.75 -22.39
C LYS A 235 16.16 6.46 -21.00
#